data_AF-A0A845RAK7-F1
#
_entry.id   AF-A0A845RAK7-F1
#
_cell.length_a   1.000
_cell.length_b   1.000
_cell.length_c   1.000
_cell.angle_alpha   90.00
_cell.angle_beta   90.00
_cell.angle_gamma   90.00
#
_symmetry.space_group_name_H-M   'P 1'
#
loop_
_entity.id
_entity.type
_entity.pdbx_description
1 polymer ?
#
loop_
_entity_poly.entity_id
_entity_poly.type
_entity_poly.pdbx_seq_one_letter_code
_entity_poly.pdbx_strand_id
1 'polypeptide(L)'
;MLIKQLLTGNGDYGKSLKQRRWAAIAMLCIGLVGFACWFLLVPNSPLSEHAQGFYLGAASGITAGALVLLIRTQYLITHPQAQRKAKIKETDERERKIVHTAFEVAGGVTFFASAAALFVVLPLSMDAFRALLAVMTLFCLAFVTANAWLSKKL
;
A
#
# COMPACT_ATOMS: atom_id res chain seq x y z
N MET A 1 5.23 -12.02 13.21
CA MET A 1 4.51 -13.14 12.58
C MET A 1 3.46 -12.65 11.60
N LEU A 2 2.91 -11.43 11.77
CA LEU A 2 1.90 -10.83 10.89
C LEU A 2 2.26 -10.82 9.39
N ILE A 3 3.45 -10.36 9.00
CA ILE A 3 3.82 -10.25 7.57
C ILE A 3 4.07 -11.63 6.92
N LYS A 4 4.71 -12.56 7.63
CA LYS A 4 4.84 -13.97 7.19
C LYS A 4 3.48 -14.67 7.11
N GLN A 5 2.54 -14.37 8.02
CA GLN A 5 1.17 -14.91 7.94
C GLN A 5 0.38 -14.35 6.74
N LEU A 6 0.53 -13.05 6.46
CA LEU A 6 -0.16 -12.36 5.36
C LEU A 6 0.34 -12.79 3.96
N LEU A 7 1.65 -13.05 3.83
CA LEU A 7 2.29 -13.31 2.54
C LEU A 7 2.60 -14.79 2.30
N THR A 8 2.92 -15.56 3.34
CA THR A 8 3.42 -16.95 3.23
C THR A 8 2.86 -17.80 4.36
N GLY A 9 1.52 -17.83 4.47
CA GLY A 9 0.81 -18.69 5.42
C GLY A 9 1.42 -20.09 5.46
N ASN A 10 1.78 -20.57 6.66
CA ASN A 10 2.44 -21.85 6.95
C ASN A 10 1.83 -23.04 6.17
N GLY A 11 2.21 -23.23 4.91
CA GLY A 11 1.68 -24.26 3.99
C GLY A 11 0.24 -24.06 3.48
N ASP A 12 -0.62 -23.37 4.24
CA ASP A 12 -2.05 -23.24 3.97
C ASP A 12 -2.42 -21.92 3.28
N TYR A 13 -2.36 -21.94 1.96
CA TYR A 13 -2.73 -20.83 1.07
C TYR A 13 -4.20 -20.41 1.20
N GLY A 14 -5.08 -21.28 1.72
CA GLY A 14 -6.48 -20.91 1.98
C GLY A 14 -6.61 -19.91 3.12
N LYS A 15 -5.78 -20.02 4.17
CA LYS A 15 -5.77 -19.08 5.29
C LYS A 15 -5.22 -17.71 4.90
N SER A 16 -4.18 -17.65 4.07
CA SER A 16 -3.64 -16.38 3.58
C SER A 16 -4.65 -15.64 2.70
N LEU A 17 -5.44 -16.34 1.87
CA LEU A 17 -6.53 -15.71 1.10
C LEU A 17 -7.63 -15.14 2.01
N LYS A 18 -8.03 -15.84 3.08
CA LYS A 18 -8.98 -15.29 4.05
C LYS A 18 -8.44 -14.02 4.72
N GLN A 19 -7.16 -13.98 5.06
CA GLN A 19 -6.52 -12.78 5.61
C GLN A 19 -6.46 -11.63 4.60
N ARG A 20 -6.10 -11.92 3.33
CA ARG A 20 -6.13 -10.93 2.25
C ARG A 20 -7.53 -10.36 2.03
N ARG A 21 -8.58 -11.18 2.20
CA ARG A 21 -9.98 -10.71 2.15
C ARG A 21 -10.28 -9.75 3.29
N TRP A 22 -9.87 -10.08 4.52
CA TRP A 22 -10.03 -9.17 5.66
C TRP A 22 -9.24 -7.87 5.47
N ALA A 23 -8.02 -7.93 4.93
CA ALA A 23 -7.25 -6.73 4.60
C ALA A 23 -7.94 -5.88 3.53
N ALA A 24 -8.53 -6.50 2.50
CA ALA A 24 -9.31 -5.80 1.49
C ALA A 24 -10.56 -5.13 2.09
N ILE A 25 -11.28 -5.83 2.98
CA ILE A 25 -12.43 -5.26 3.69
C ILE A 25 -11.99 -4.08 4.57
N ALA A 26 -10.89 -4.22 5.32
CA ALA A 26 -10.36 -3.14 6.15
C ALA A 26 -9.98 -1.90 5.30
N MET A 27 -9.30 -2.09 4.17
CA MET A 27 -9.04 -0.98 3.23
C MET A 27 -10.33 -0.37 2.67
N LEU A 28 -11.33 -1.20 2.37
CA LEU A 28 -12.61 -0.71 1.87
C LEU A 28 -13.34 0.13 2.93
N CYS A 29 -13.31 -0.28 4.20
CA CYS A 29 -13.81 0.52 5.31
C CYS A 29 -13.07 1.85 5.44
N ILE A 30 -11.73 1.88 5.28
CA ILE A 30 -10.94 3.12 5.29
C ILE A 30 -11.37 4.04 4.14
N GLY A 31 -11.56 3.49 2.94
CA GLY A 31 -12.07 4.26 1.79
C GLY A 31 -13.46 4.86 2.02
N LEU A 32 -14.38 4.06 2.59
CA LEU A 32 -15.73 4.51 2.96
C LEU A 32 -15.71 5.59 4.06
N VAL A 33 -14.83 5.45 5.05
CA VAL A 33 -14.62 6.52 6.05
C VAL A 33 -14.10 7.78 5.37
N GLY A 34 -13.20 7.66 4.38
CA GLY A 34 -12.76 8.79 3.56
C GLY A 34 -13.92 9.50 2.86
N PHE A 35 -14.86 8.75 2.29
CA PHE A 35 -16.10 9.30 1.71
C PHE A 35 -17.02 9.93 2.75
N ALA A 36 -17.19 9.32 3.93
CA ALA A 36 -17.98 9.88 5.00
C ALA A 36 -17.38 11.20 5.51
N CYS A 37 -16.06 11.26 5.67
CA CYS A 37 -15.35 12.49 6.00
C CYS A 37 -15.55 13.55 4.92
N TRP A 38 -15.45 13.17 3.63
CA TRP A 38 -15.74 14.09 2.54
C TRP A 38 -17.18 14.62 2.65
N PHE A 39 -18.19 13.77 2.73
CA PHE A 39 -19.60 14.19 2.75
C PHE A 39 -19.98 15.03 3.98
N LEU A 40 -19.43 14.72 5.16
CA LEU A 40 -19.81 15.36 6.43
C LEU A 40 -19.00 16.62 6.74
N LEU A 41 -17.71 16.65 6.37
CA LEU A 41 -16.77 17.70 6.83
C LEU A 41 -16.36 18.66 5.70
N VAL A 42 -16.34 18.22 4.43
CA VAL A 42 -15.72 18.98 3.34
C VAL A 42 -16.64 20.05 2.70
N PRO A 43 -17.94 19.81 2.42
CA PRO A 43 -18.80 20.76 1.70
C PRO A 43 -18.91 22.15 2.31
N ASN A 44 -18.82 22.27 3.64
CA ASN A 44 -18.97 23.53 4.37
C ASN A 44 -17.64 24.02 4.96
N SER A 45 -16.51 23.42 4.58
CA SER A 45 -15.19 23.79 5.07
C SER A 45 -14.56 24.89 4.22
N PRO A 46 -13.67 25.73 4.79
CA PRO A 46 -12.91 26.74 4.03
C PRO A 46 -11.79 26.12 3.17
N LEU A 47 -11.89 24.83 2.81
CA LEU A 47 -10.90 24.13 2.01
C LEU A 47 -10.97 24.55 0.55
N SER A 48 -9.79 24.71 -0.08
CA SER A 48 -9.69 24.98 -1.51
C SER A 48 -10.30 23.86 -2.34
N GLU A 49 -10.86 24.18 -3.51
CA GLU A 49 -11.47 23.20 -4.42
C GLU A 49 -10.51 22.04 -4.75
N HIS A 50 -9.22 22.33 -4.90
CA HIS A 50 -8.18 21.32 -5.06
C HIS A 50 -8.07 20.35 -3.89
N ALA A 51 -8.12 20.84 -2.64
CA ALA A 51 -8.10 19.99 -1.46
C ALA A 51 -9.35 19.11 -1.38
N GLN A 52 -10.52 19.67 -1.69
CA GLN A 52 -11.77 18.91 -1.74
C GLN A 52 -11.71 17.79 -2.80
N GLY A 53 -11.18 18.11 -3.99
CA GLY A 53 -10.94 17.15 -5.06
C GLY A 53 -9.95 16.05 -4.67
N PHE A 54 -8.89 16.39 -3.92
CA PHE A 54 -7.94 15.41 -3.40
C PHE A 54 -8.58 14.42 -2.43
N TYR A 55 -9.43 14.89 -1.50
CA TYR A 55 -10.15 13.99 -0.57
C TYR A 55 -11.03 12.98 -1.33
N LEU A 56 -11.77 13.46 -2.32
CA LEU A 56 -12.62 12.61 -3.15
C LEU A 56 -11.79 11.64 -4.00
N GLY A 57 -10.69 12.11 -4.59
CA GLY A 57 -9.75 11.30 -5.37
C GLY A 57 -9.04 10.22 -4.54
N ALA A 58 -8.59 10.56 -3.34
CA ALA A 58 -7.94 9.62 -2.44
C ALA A 58 -8.92 8.56 -1.93
N ALA A 59 -10.12 8.96 -1.50
CA ALA A 59 -11.15 8.04 -1.04
C ALA A 59 -11.60 7.08 -2.15
N SER A 60 -11.83 7.60 -3.36
CA SER A 60 -12.17 6.77 -4.53
C SER A 60 -11.04 5.81 -4.91
N GLY A 61 -9.79 6.26 -4.94
CA GLY A 61 -8.64 5.42 -5.26
C GLY A 61 -8.45 4.27 -4.27
N ILE A 62 -8.52 4.54 -2.97
CA ILE A 62 -8.43 3.52 -1.92
C ILE A 62 -9.58 2.52 -2.04
N THR A 63 -10.81 3.01 -2.25
CA THR A 63 -12.00 2.17 -2.37
C THR A 63 -11.93 1.28 -3.61
N ALA A 64 -11.51 1.83 -4.76
CA ALA A 64 -11.34 1.07 -6.00
C ALA A 64 -10.25 0.00 -5.87
N GLY A 65 -9.10 0.35 -5.30
CA GLY A 65 -8.03 -0.62 -5.02
C GLY A 65 -8.48 -1.74 -4.09
N ALA A 66 -9.23 -1.40 -3.04
CA ALA A 66 -9.80 -2.36 -2.11
C ALA A 66 -10.81 -3.30 -2.80
N LEU A 67 -11.68 -2.75 -3.66
CA LEU A 67 -12.64 -3.51 -4.47
C LEU A 67 -11.94 -4.51 -5.39
N VAL A 68 -10.93 -4.07 -6.14
CA VAL A 68 -10.16 -4.95 -7.04
C VAL A 68 -9.51 -6.09 -6.24
N LEU A 69 -8.91 -5.77 -5.09
CA LEU A 69 -8.30 -6.78 -4.22
C LEU A 69 -9.34 -7.76 -3.66
N LEU A 70 -10.52 -7.26 -3.28
CA LEU A 70 -11.62 -8.06 -2.73
C LEU A 70 -12.20 -8.99 -3.79
N ILE A 71 -12.49 -8.48 -4.99
CA ILE A 71 -12.98 -9.27 -6.13
C ILE A 71 -11.97 -10.38 -6.46
N ARG A 72 -10.69 -10.03 -6.60
CA ARG A 72 -9.63 -11.00 -6.90
C ARG A 72 -9.54 -12.08 -5.83
N THR A 73 -9.58 -11.69 -4.56
CA THR A 73 -9.47 -12.64 -3.45
C THR A 73 -10.71 -13.53 -3.35
N GLN A 74 -11.90 -12.98 -3.54
CA GLN A 74 -13.15 -13.74 -3.57
C GLN A 74 -13.14 -14.75 -4.73
N TYR A 75 -12.71 -14.34 -5.92
CA TYR A 75 -12.56 -15.21 -7.08
C TYR A 75 -11.61 -16.39 -6.81
N LEU A 76 -10.47 -16.14 -6.14
CA LEU A 76 -9.51 -17.18 -5.78
C LEU A 76 -10.03 -18.14 -4.69
N ILE A 77 -10.95 -17.69 -3.84
CA ILE A 77 -11.60 -18.54 -2.84
C ILE A 77 -12.67 -19.43 -3.50
N THR A 78 -13.41 -18.90 -4.47
CA THR A 78 -14.50 -19.64 -5.14
C THR A 78 -14.00 -20.61 -6.21
N HIS A 79 -12.85 -20.34 -6.84
CA HIS A 79 -12.30 -21.16 -7.93
C HIS A 79 -11.02 -21.91 -7.53
N PRO A 80 -11.08 -23.21 -7.19
CA PRO A 80 -9.92 -23.96 -6.70
C PRO A 80 -8.82 -24.15 -7.76
N GLN A 81 -9.16 -24.17 -9.05
CA GLN A 81 -8.16 -24.23 -10.14
C GLN A 81 -7.33 -22.94 -10.21
N ALA A 82 -7.98 -21.78 -10.16
CA ALA A 82 -7.32 -20.49 -10.14
C ALA A 82 -6.47 -20.32 -8.87
N GLN A 83 -6.96 -20.82 -7.74
CA GLN A 83 -6.24 -20.85 -6.48
C GLN A 83 -4.91 -21.62 -6.58
N ARG A 84 -4.93 -22.83 -7.15
CA ARG A 84 -3.71 -23.65 -7.32
C ARG A 84 -2.71 -22.96 -8.23
N LYS A 85 -3.17 -22.40 -9.35
CA LYS A 85 -2.30 -21.66 -10.29
C LYS A 85 -1.65 -20.44 -9.64
N ALA A 86 -2.42 -19.68 -8.84
CA ALA A 86 -1.91 -18.54 -8.10
C ALA A 86 -0.90 -18.96 -7.02
N LYS A 87 -1.16 -20.06 -6.29
CA LYS A 87 -0.22 -20.61 -5.30
C LYS A 87 1.12 -20.99 -5.93
N ILE A 88 1.10 -21.67 -7.06
CA ILE A 88 2.33 -22.07 -7.78
C ILE A 88 3.10 -20.82 -8.20
N LYS A 89 2.43 -19.85 -8.83
CA LYS A 89 3.06 -18.61 -9.27
C LYS A 89 3.66 -17.80 -8.12
N GLU A 90 2.96 -17.69 -6.99
CA GLU A 90 3.45 -16.93 -5.81
C GLU A 90 4.59 -17.62 -5.06
N THR A 91 4.70 -18.95 -5.20
CA THR A 91 5.78 -19.74 -4.55
C THR A 91 7.00 -19.87 -5.45
N ASP A 92 6.88 -19.57 -6.75
CA ASP A 92 7.98 -19.59 -7.70
C ASP A 92 9.06 -18.57 -7.29
N GLU A 93 10.28 -19.07 -7.10
CA GLU A 93 11.44 -18.28 -6.69
C GLU A 93 11.77 -17.18 -7.70
N ARG A 94 11.56 -17.44 -9.00
CA ARG A 94 11.86 -16.47 -10.06
C ARG A 94 10.91 -15.28 -9.97
N GLU A 95 9.61 -15.55 -9.87
CA GLU A 95 8.59 -14.50 -9.70
C GLU A 95 8.81 -13.71 -8.42
N ARG A 96 9.12 -14.40 -7.31
CA ARG A 96 9.42 -13.74 -6.03
C ARG A 96 10.65 -12.84 -6.13
N LYS A 97 11.70 -13.28 -6.83
CA LYS A 97 12.90 -12.47 -7.07
C LYS A 97 12.62 -11.25 -7.96
N ILE A 98 11.86 -11.42 -9.05
CA ILE A 98 11.46 -10.30 -9.92
C ILE A 98 10.71 -9.24 -9.12
N VAL A 99 9.72 -9.65 -8.33
CA VAL A 99 8.93 -8.73 -7.50
C VAL A 99 9.82 -8.03 -6.48
N HIS A 100 10.71 -8.76 -5.80
CA HIS A 100 11.61 -8.17 -4.81
C HIS A 100 12.55 -7.13 -5.44
N THR A 101 13.23 -7.48 -6.54
CA THR A 101 14.12 -6.57 -7.26
C THR A 101 13.36 -5.37 -7.83
N ALA A 102 12.13 -5.55 -8.31
CA ALA A 102 11.29 -4.44 -8.73
C ALA A 102 10.97 -3.48 -7.57
N PHE A 103 10.66 -4.01 -6.38
CA PHE A 103 10.46 -3.18 -5.18
C PHE A 103 11.73 -2.47 -4.73
N GLU A 104 12.90 -3.12 -4.81
CA GLU A 104 14.20 -2.49 -4.51
C GLU A 104 14.50 -1.33 -5.46
N VAL A 105 14.35 -1.57 -6.77
CA VAL A 105 14.56 -0.54 -7.79
C VAL A 105 13.56 0.59 -7.65
N ALA A 106 12.26 0.28 -7.48
CA ALA A 106 11.23 1.29 -7.28
C ALA A 106 11.50 2.13 -6.01
N GLY A 107 11.83 1.47 -4.90
CA GLY A 107 12.18 2.14 -3.65
C GLY A 107 13.39 3.06 -3.80
N GLY A 108 14.47 2.58 -4.43
CA GLY A 108 15.66 3.38 -4.70
C GLY A 108 15.38 4.57 -5.61
N VAL A 109 14.73 4.34 -6.76
CA VAL A 109 14.39 5.40 -7.73
C VAL A 109 13.48 6.44 -7.08
N THR A 110 12.42 6.05 -6.39
CA THR A 110 11.51 7.00 -5.74
C THR A 110 12.21 7.78 -4.63
N PHE A 111 13.10 7.16 -3.86
CA PHE A 111 13.85 7.87 -2.81
C PHE A 111 14.79 8.93 -3.40
N PHE A 112 15.59 8.58 -4.42
CA PHE A 112 16.49 9.54 -5.07
C PHE A 112 15.75 10.61 -5.87
N ALA A 113 14.64 10.25 -6.52
CA ALA A 113 13.78 11.24 -7.18
C ALA A 113 13.17 12.22 -6.17
N SER A 114 12.74 11.74 -5.00
CA SER A 114 12.25 12.59 -3.91
C SER A 114 13.36 13.49 -3.36
N ALA A 115 14.58 12.98 -3.23
CA ALA A 115 15.75 13.76 -2.83
C ALA A 115 16.06 14.89 -3.83
N ALA A 116 16.02 14.59 -5.13
CA ALA A 116 16.17 15.59 -6.19
C ALA A 116 15.04 16.63 -6.15
N ALA A 117 13.80 16.19 -5.93
CA ALA A 117 12.65 17.07 -5.80
C ALA A 117 12.75 18.02 -4.58
N LEU A 118 13.39 17.61 -3.47
CA LEU A 118 13.65 18.52 -2.34
C LEU A 118 14.48 19.74 -2.74
N PHE A 119 15.49 19.59 -3.60
CA PHE A 119 16.29 20.73 -4.08
C PHE A 119 15.47 21.72 -4.90
N VAL A 120 14.53 21.21 -5.69
CA VAL A 120 13.64 22.03 -6.54
C VAL A 120 12.56 22.72 -5.71
N VAL A 121 12.00 22.01 -4.72
CA VAL A 121 10.87 22.50 -3.90
C VAL A 121 11.30 23.45 -2.79
N LEU A 122 12.52 23.29 -2.25
CA LEU A 122 13.05 24.12 -1.16
C LEU A 122 12.88 25.63 -1.40
N PRO A 123 13.24 26.21 -2.56
CA PRO A 123 13.04 27.64 -2.81
C PRO A 123 11.58 28.03 -3.11
N LEU A 124 10.71 27.08 -3.45
CA LEU A 124 9.33 27.35 -3.89
C LEU A 124 8.35 27.35 -2.73
N SER A 125 8.42 26.35 -1.85
CA SER A 125 7.51 26.25 -0.70
C SER A 125 8.09 25.42 0.44
N MET A 126 8.14 26.02 1.62
CA MET A 126 8.66 25.38 2.82
C MET A 126 7.73 24.24 3.30
N ASP A 127 6.42 24.38 3.11
CA ASP A 127 5.45 23.35 3.52
C ASP A 127 5.59 22.06 2.70
N ALA A 128 5.73 22.17 1.37
CA ALA A 128 5.95 20.99 0.53
C ALA A 128 7.34 20.36 0.77
N PHE A 129 8.36 21.18 1.06
CA PHE A 129 9.67 20.68 1.48
C PHE A 129 9.56 19.85 2.77
N ARG A 130 8.92 20.38 3.81
CA ARG A 130 8.72 19.67 5.09
C ARG A 130 7.90 18.39 4.91
N ALA A 131 6.84 18.42 4.12
CA ALA A 131 6.02 17.25 3.84
C ALA A 131 6.81 16.15 3.13
N LEU A 132 7.56 16.50 2.08
CA LEU A 132 8.36 15.55 1.32
C LEU A 132 9.52 14.97 2.18
N LEU A 133 10.15 15.81 3.00
CA LEU A 133 11.18 15.38 3.97
C LEU A 133 10.59 14.46 5.05
N ALA A 134 9.37 14.74 5.55
CA ALA A 134 8.67 13.86 6.48
C ALA A 134 8.38 12.48 5.85
N VAL A 135 7.99 12.43 4.58
CA VAL A 135 7.78 11.15 3.86
C VAL A 135 9.10 10.38 3.71
N MET A 136 10.19 11.06 3.34
CA MET A 136 11.51 10.41 3.22
C MET A 136 12.04 9.91 4.56
N THR A 137 11.89 10.67 5.64
CA THR A 137 12.29 10.24 6.99
C THR A 137 11.45 9.06 7.47
N LEU A 138 10.14 9.07 7.23
CA LEU A 138 9.26 7.93 7.50
C LEU A 138 9.72 6.68 6.73
N PHE A 139 10.06 6.82 5.44
CA PHE A 139 10.60 5.72 4.64
C PHE A 139 11.88 5.15 5.25
N CYS A 140 12.85 6.01 5.63
CA CYS A 140 14.08 5.58 6.30
C CYS A 140 13.80 4.84 7.62
N LEU A 141 12.92 5.38 8.47
CA LEU A 141 12.54 4.73 9.73
C LEU A 141 11.86 3.39 9.49
N ALA A 142 10.94 3.31 8.52
CA ALA A 142 10.29 2.06 8.13
C ALA A 142 11.32 1.04 7.63
N PHE A 143 12.30 1.47 6.81
CA PHE A 143 13.37 0.60 6.33
C PHE A 143 14.26 0.10 7.46
N VAL A 144 14.74 0.98 8.34
CA VAL A 144 15.60 0.61 9.47
C VAL A 144 14.88 -0.32 10.42
N THR A 145 13.63 -0.02 10.78
CA THR A 145 12.83 -0.87 11.67
C THR A 145 12.51 -2.23 11.04
N ALA A 146 12.16 -2.25 9.75
CA ALA A 146 11.94 -3.49 9.02
C ALA A 146 13.22 -4.33 8.94
N ASN A 147 14.37 -3.70 8.62
CA ASN A 147 15.66 -4.38 8.53
C ASN A 147 16.07 -4.95 9.89
N ALA A 148 16.01 -4.15 10.97
CA ALA A 148 16.34 -4.59 12.32
C ALA A 148 15.41 -5.71 12.83
N TRP A 149 14.17 -5.75 12.38
CA TRP A 149 13.22 -6.81 12.72
C TRP A 149 13.41 -8.08 11.89
N LEU A 150 13.69 -7.93 10.59
CA LEU A 150 13.91 -9.05 9.68
C LEU A 150 15.27 -9.71 9.91
N SER A 151 16.34 -8.96 10.20
CA SER A 151 17.67 -9.50 10.49
C SER A 151 17.71 -10.36 11.76
N LYS A 152 16.81 -10.13 12.72
CA LYS A 152 16.65 -10.97 13.91
C LYS A 152 15.84 -12.24 13.66
N LYS A 153 15.21 -12.37 12.48
CA LYS A 153 14.23 -13.42 12.17
C LYS A 153 14.59 -14.32 11.00
N LEU A 154 15.41 -13.81 10.09
CA LEU A 154 16.03 -14.55 9.00
C LEU A 154 17.37 -15.07 9.48
#